data_AF-K1SND0-F1
#
_entry.id   AF-K1SND0-F1
#
_cell.length_a   1.000
_cell.length_b   1.000
_cell.length_c   1.000
_cell.angle_alpha   90.00
_cell.angle_beta   90.00
_cell.angle_gamma   90.00
#
_symmetry.space_group_name_H-M   'P 1'
#
loop_
_entity.id
_entity.type
_entity.pdbx_description
1 polymer ?
#
loop_
_entity_poly.entity_id
_entity_poly.type
_entity_poly.pdbx_seq_one_letter_code
_entity_poly.pdbx_strand_id
1 'polypeptide(L)'
;MSDVITIGIAGGTGSGKTTITRRILDEFGGDVSVLYHDNYYKRHDDIPFPERKKLNYDHPNAFDTPLLVQHLDALRAGQAIECPTYDYTVHNRAAETITVTPAKVIVRRGHPHLCRAGAARAAGHQVSLSIRTPMC
;
A
#
# COMPACT_ATOMS: atom_id res chain seq x y z
N MET A 1 11.17 -21.10 8.26
CA MET A 1 10.49 -20.14 7.36
C MET A 1 9.77 -19.17 8.25
N SER A 2 10.08 -17.88 8.15
CA SER A 2 9.39 -16.83 8.88
C SER A 2 7.99 -16.68 8.29
N ASP A 3 6.94 -16.92 9.08
CA ASP A 3 5.56 -16.77 8.62
C ASP A 3 5.21 -15.29 8.44
N VAL A 4 5.55 -14.73 7.28
CA VAL A 4 5.23 -13.34 6.92
C VAL A 4 3.75 -13.25 6.58
N ILE A 5 2.95 -12.77 7.54
CA ILE A 5 1.53 -12.51 7.36
C ILE A 5 1.37 -11.19 6.60
N THR A 6 0.73 -11.24 5.43
CA THR A 6 0.36 -10.03 4.66
C THR A 6 -1.09 -9.65 4.93
N ILE A 7 -1.32 -8.47 5.52
CA ILE A 7 -2.66 -7.95 5.80
C ILE A 7 -2.95 -6.78 4.86
N GLY A 8 -3.94 -6.93 3.98
CA GLY A 8 -4.43 -5.84 3.13
C GLY A 8 -5.53 -5.04 3.82
N ILE A 9 -5.32 -3.74 4.00
CA ILE A 9 -6.31 -2.83 4.58
C ILE A 9 -6.70 -1.78 3.54
N ALA A 10 -7.94 -1.85 3.05
CA ALA A 10 -8.53 -0.92 2.08
C ALA A 10 -9.84 -0.31 2.60
N GLY A 11 -10.19 0.89 2.12
CA GLY A 11 -11.42 1.60 2.52
C GLY A 11 -11.31 3.12 2.36
N GLY A 12 -12.43 3.86 2.38
CA GLY A 12 -12.48 5.32 2.22
C GLY A 12 -12.01 6.12 3.45
N THR A 13 -11.69 7.41 3.30
CA THR A 13 -11.34 8.28 4.45
C THR A 13 -12.44 8.26 5.49
N GLY A 14 -12.06 8.24 6.78
CA GLY A 14 -13.02 8.10 7.90
C GLY A 14 -13.41 6.66 8.25
N SER A 15 -13.05 5.65 7.44
CA SER A 15 -13.46 4.25 7.68
C SER A 15 -12.72 3.53 8.83
N GLY A 16 -11.96 4.24 9.67
CA GLY A 16 -11.25 3.66 10.82
C GLY A 16 -9.99 2.82 10.49
N LYS A 17 -9.47 2.84 9.25
CA LYS A 17 -8.26 2.07 8.87
C LYS A 17 -7.06 2.36 9.77
N THR A 18 -6.79 3.64 10.06
CA THR A 18 -5.70 4.04 10.94
C THR A 18 -5.86 3.43 12.33
N THR A 19 -7.10 3.36 12.84
CA THR A 19 -7.42 2.76 14.13
C THR A 19 -7.15 1.26 14.14
N ILE A 20 -7.50 0.55 13.06
CA ILE A 20 -7.24 -0.89 12.95
C ILE A 20 -5.76 -1.16 12.78
N THR A 21 -5.05 -0.39 11.95
CA THR A 21 -3.59 -0.51 11.83
C THR A 21 -2.93 -0.29 13.19
N ARG A 22 -3.32 0.73 13.96
CA ARG A 22 -2.79 0.96 15.32
C ARG A 22 -3.04 -0.22 16.25
N ARG A 23 -4.27 -0.76 16.30
CA ARG A 23 -4.57 -1.94 17.13
C ARG A 23 -3.75 -3.16 16.74
N ILE A 24 -3.52 -3.36 15.44
CA ILE A 24 -2.66 -4.45 14.94
C ILE A 24 -1.21 -4.21 15.38
N LEU A 25 -0.71 -2.98 15.27
CA LEU A 25 0.64 -2.62 15.75
C LEU A 25 0.78 -2.84 17.26
N ASP A 26 -0.22 -2.47 18.04
CA ASP A 26 -0.26 -2.63 19.50
C ASP A 26 -0.26 -4.11 19.89
N GLU A 27 -1.04 -4.95 19.21
CA GLU A 27 -1.15 -6.40 19.46
C GLU A 27 0.12 -7.16 19.08
N PHE A 28 0.78 -6.77 17.98
CA PHE A 28 1.98 -7.44 17.48
C PHE A 28 3.30 -6.85 18.01
N GLY A 29 3.23 -5.90 18.95
CA GLY A 29 4.41 -5.47 19.73
C GLY A 29 5.51 -4.76 18.93
N GLY A 30 5.16 -4.09 17.82
CA GLY A 30 6.10 -3.32 17.01
C GLY A 30 6.89 -4.11 15.95
N ASP A 31 6.76 -5.43 15.89
CA ASP A 31 7.36 -6.28 14.83
C ASP A 31 6.46 -6.33 13.58
N VAL A 32 6.16 -5.14 13.06
CA VAL A 32 5.24 -4.95 11.94
C VAL A 32 5.75 -3.88 11.00
N SER A 33 5.87 -4.25 9.73
CA SER A 33 6.23 -3.34 8.64
C SER A 33 4.97 -2.86 7.92
N VAL A 34 4.80 -1.55 7.80
CA VAL A 34 3.65 -0.96 7.11
C VAL A 34 4.07 -0.43 5.74
N LEU A 35 3.48 -0.98 4.69
CA LEU A 35 3.62 -0.50 3.32
C LEU A 35 2.40 0.32 2.92
N TYR A 36 2.62 1.50 2.36
CA TYR A 36 1.57 2.32 1.79
C TYR A 36 1.45 2.02 0.30
N HIS A 37 0.29 1.56 -0.14
CA HIS A 37 0.05 1.23 -1.55
C HIS A 37 0.20 2.47 -2.45
N ASP A 38 -0.14 3.65 -1.93
CA ASP A 38 -0.04 4.93 -2.63
C ASP A 38 1.41 5.29 -2.96
N ASN A 39 2.38 4.79 -2.19
CA ASN A 39 3.80 4.99 -2.51
C ASN A 39 4.20 4.29 -3.83
N TYR A 40 3.41 3.32 -4.25
CA TYR A 40 3.63 2.55 -5.48
C TYR A 40 2.89 3.17 -6.67
N TYR A 41 2.53 4.45 -6.68
CA TYR A 41 2.18 5.11 -7.94
C TYR A 41 3.35 5.02 -8.94
N LYS A 42 3.02 4.89 -10.22
CA LYS A 42 4.00 4.88 -11.30
C LYS A 42 4.74 6.20 -11.36
N ARG A 43 6.03 6.09 -11.66
CA ARG A 43 6.88 7.24 -11.90
C ARG A 43 6.64 7.74 -13.32
N HIS A 44 6.51 9.05 -13.48
CA HIS A 44 6.19 9.73 -14.74
C HIS A 44 7.20 10.83 -15.04
N ASP A 45 8.49 10.48 -15.10
CA ASP A 45 9.57 11.45 -15.36
C ASP A 45 9.52 11.99 -16.81
N ASP A 46 8.88 11.23 -17.69
CA ASP A 46 8.63 11.55 -19.09
C ASP A 46 7.51 12.59 -19.29
N ILE A 47 6.70 12.85 -18.26
CA ILE A 47 5.52 13.71 -18.36
C ILE A 47 5.73 15.03 -17.59
N PRO A 48 5.48 16.20 -18.21
CA PRO A 48 5.53 17.49 -17.51
C PRO A 48 4.52 17.60 -16.36
N PHE A 49 4.84 18.37 -15.33
CA PHE A 49 3.99 18.55 -14.14
C PHE A 49 2.52 18.93 -14.44
N PRO A 50 2.22 19.88 -15.36
CA PRO A 50 0.83 20.24 -15.67
C PRO A 50 0.01 19.09 -16.25
N GLU A 51 0.66 18.14 -16.94
CA GLU A 51 0.02 16.96 -17.52
C GLU A 51 -0.11 15.84 -16.49
N ARG A 52 0.89 15.68 -15.61
CA ARG A 52 0.82 14.72 -14.49
C ARG A 52 -0.36 14.98 -13.56
N LYS A 53 -0.77 16.24 -13.37
CA LYS A 53 -1.98 16.60 -12.60
C LYS A 53 -3.29 16.10 -13.22
N LYS A 54 -3.31 15.85 -14.53
CA LYS A 54 -4.51 15.40 -15.26
C LYS A 54 -4.64 13.88 -15.30
N LEU A 55 -3.62 13.15 -14.82
CA LEU A 55 -3.64 11.69 -14.79
C LEU A 55 -4.68 11.18 -13.79
N ASN A 56 -5.30 10.05 -14.13
CA ASN A 56 -6.26 9.38 -13.27
C ASN A 56 -5.54 8.44 -12.30
N TYR A 57 -5.23 8.93 -11.10
CA TYR A 57 -4.58 8.16 -10.03
C TYR A 57 -5.51 7.13 -9.35
N ASP A 58 -6.82 7.17 -9.61
CA ASP A 58 -7.74 6.14 -9.11
C ASP A 58 -7.74 4.88 -9.99
N HIS A 59 -7.20 4.95 -11.21
CA HIS A 59 -7.17 3.83 -12.12
C HIS A 59 -6.18 2.75 -11.63
N PRO A 60 -6.51 1.45 -11.67
CA PRO A 60 -5.60 0.38 -11.26
C PRO A 60 -4.22 0.44 -11.94
N ASN A 61 -4.18 0.88 -13.21
CA ASN A 61 -2.94 1.03 -13.98
C ASN A 61 -2.04 2.20 -13.53
N ALA A 62 -2.52 3.10 -12.66
CA ALA A 62 -1.70 4.15 -12.08
C ALA A 62 -0.68 3.60 -11.06
N PHE A 63 -0.93 2.39 -10.55
CA PHE A 63 -0.07 1.72 -9.59
C PHE A 63 0.96 0.82 -10.30
N ASP A 64 2.16 0.79 -9.73
CA ASP A 64 3.27 -0.09 -10.05
C ASP A 64 3.11 -1.41 -9.28
N THR A 65 2.02 -2.12 -9.59
CA THR A 65 1.69 -3.40 -8.96
C THR A 65 2.81 -4.45 -9.12
N PRO A 66 3.53 -4.55 -10.25
CA PRO A 66 4.66 -5.47 -10.37
C PRO A 66 5.74 -5.21 -9.31
N LEU A 67 6.11 -3.94 -9.09
CA LEU A 67 7.09 -3.56 -8.06
C LEU A 67 6.58 -3.90 -6.64
N LEU A 68 5.30 -3.63 -6.36
CA LEU A 68 4.70 -4.00 -5.08
C LEU A 68 4.78 -5.51 -4.81
N VAL A 69 4.44 -6.33 -5.81
CA VAL A 69 4.51 -7.79 -5.68
C VAL A 69 5.96 -8.24 -5.43
N GLN A 70 6.90 -7.71 -6.20
CA GLN A 70 8.33 -8.00 -6.01
C GLN A 70 8.80 -7.67 -4.59
N HIS A 71 8.37 -6.52 -4.05
CA HIS A 71 8.70 -6.08 -2.70
C HIS A 71 8.06 -6.96 -1.62
N LEU A 72 6.80 -7.39 -1.82
CA LEU A 72 6.14 -8.33 -0.91
C LEU A 72 6.82 -9.69 -0.90
N ASP A 73 7.25 -10.18 -2.06
CA ASP A 73 7.96 -11.46 -2.16
C ASP A 73 9.36 -11.40 -1.55
N ALA A 74 10.08 -10.28 -1.73
CA ALA A 74 11.36 -10.03 -1.06
C ALA A 74 11.20 -10.02 0.48
N LEU A 75 10.19 -9.32 1.00
CA LEU A 75 9.90 -9.31 2.44
C LEU A 75 9.54 -10.70 2.97
N ARG A 76 8.76 -11.49 2.21
CA ARG A 76 8.46 -12.90 2.54
C ARG A 76 9.70 -13.79 2.54
N ALA A 77 10.66 -13.49 1.68
CA ALA A 77 11.96 -14.17 1.63
C ALA A 77 12.92 -13.74 2.74
N GLY A 78 12.52 -12.82 3.63
CA GLY A 78 13.41 -12.30 4.67
C GLY A 78 14.42 -11.28 4.16
N GLN A 79 14.13 -10.61 3.05
CA GLN A 79 14.98 -9.56 2.47
C GLN A 79 14.39 -8.17 2.73
N ALA A 80 15.23 -7.24 3.18
CA ALA A 80 14.85 -5.85 3.29
C ALA A 80 14.65 -5.23 1.89
N ILE A 81 13.74 -4.27 1.80
CA ILE A 81 13.43 -3.56 0.56
C ILE A 81 13.61 -2.06 0.73
N GLU A 82 13.82 -1.38 -0.39
CA GLU A 82 13.77 0.07 -0.47
C GLU A 82 12.38 0.48 -0.97
N CYS A 83 11.47 0.73 -0.03
CA CYS A 83 10.10 1.14 -0.36
C CYS A 83 10.13 2.55 -0.94
N PRO A 84 9.53 2.79 -2.12
CA PRO A 84 9.44 4.14 -2.66
C PRO A 84 8.65 5.06 -1.73
N THR A 85 8.85 6.36 -1.86
CA THR A 85 7.93 7.38 -1.34
C THR A 85 7.31 8.17 -2.48
N TYR A 86 6.14 8.74 -2.23
CA TYR A 86 5.41 9.53 -3.21
C TYR A 86 5.29 10.97 -2.75
N ASP A 87 5.74 11.89 -3.61
CA ASP A 87 5.64 13.33 -3.37
C ASP A 87 4.39 13.88 -4.07
N TYR A 88 3.39 14.18 -3.25
CA TYR A 88 2.11 14.74 -3.69
C TYR A 88 2.23 16.19 -4.19
N THR A 89 3.27 16.92 -3.81
CA THR A 89 3.47 18.32 -4.26
C THR A 89 3.86 18.36 -5.74
N VAL A 90 4.69 17.40 -6.15
CA VAL A 90 5.14 17.27 -7.54
C VAL A 90 4.32 16.24 -8.33
N HIS A 91 3.41 15.49 -7.71
CA HIS A 91 2.69 14.37 -8.35
C HIS A 91 3.67 13.38 -9.03
N ASN A 92 4.65 12.89 -8.28
CA ASN A 92 5.55 11.83 -8.74
C ASN A 92 6.14 11.04 -7.58
N ARG A 93 6.79 9.92 -7.90
CA ARG A 93 7.68 9.22 -6.96
C ARG A 93 8.85 10.13 -6.59
N ALA A 94 9.16 10.21 -5.30
CA ALA A 94 10.33 10.94 -4.83
C ALA A 94 11.61 10.12 -5.06
N ALA A 95 12.76 10.79 -4.97
CA ALA A 95 14.07 10.14 -5.08
C ALA A 95 14.45 9.36 -3.82
N GLU A 96 13.88 9.73 -2.68
CA GLU A 96 14.10 9.07 -1.40
C GLU A 96 13.29 7.77 -1.30
N THR A 97 13.85 6.82 -0.57
CA THR A 97 13.21 5.54 -0.25
C THR A 97 13.23 5.33 1.26
N ILE A 98 12.31 4.50 1.74
CA ILE A 98 12.27 4.05 3.13
C ILE A 98 12.67 2.59 3.15
N THR A 99 13.76 2.27 3.85
CA THR A 99 14.15 0.88 4.09
C THR A 99 13.10 0.20 4.96
N VAL A 100 12.53 -0.89 4.45
CA VAL A 100 11.57 -1.72 5.17
C VAL A 100 12.18 -3.09 5.39
N THR A 101 12.31 -3.48 6.66
CA THR A 101 12.84 -4.79 7.04
C THR A 101 11.74 -5.85 7.04
N PRO A 102 12.11 -7.13 6.85
CA PRO A 102 11.17 -8.24 6.96
C PRO A 102 10.58 -8.31 8.37
N ALA A 103 9.25 -8.25 8.43
CA ALA A 103 8.44 -8.41 9.63
C ALA A 103 7.04 -8.85 9.19
N LYS A 104 6.05 -8.87 10.09
CA LYS A 104 4.65 -9.01 9.66
C LYS A 104 4.27 -7.79 8.81
N VAL A 105 3.77 -7.98 7.58
CA VAL A 105 3.58 -6.87 6.63
C VAL A 105 2.12 -6.45 6.55
N ILE A 106 1.84 -5.17 6.75
CA ILE A 106 0.53 -4.57 6.50
C ILE A 106 0.61 -3.71 5.24
N VAL A 107 -0.20 -4.01 4.24
CA VAL A 107 -0.38 -3.16 3.06
C VAL A 107 -1.61 -2.29 3.27
N ARG A 108 -1.40 -0.98 3.39
CA ARG A 108 -2.44 0.02 3.60
C ARG A 108 -2.65 0.83 2.33
N ARG A 109 -3.90 0.94 1.87
CA ARG A 109 -4.30 1.92 0.84
C ARG A 109 -4.73 3.23 1.49
N GLY A 110 -4.22 4.36 1.02
CA GLY A 110 -4.65 5.70 1.42
C GLY A 110 -5.39 6.42 0.29
N HIS A 111 -6.17 7.43 0.70
CA HIS A 111 -7.02 8.32 -0.10
C HIS A 111 -8.32 7.76 -0.76
N PRO A 112 -9.46 8.50 -0.70
CA PRO A 112 -10.74 8.09 -1.24
C PRO A 112 -11.04 8.82 -2.57
N HIS A 113 -11.15 8.11 -3.68
CA HIS A 113 -12.10 8.60 -4.68
C HIS A 113 -12.87 7.55 -5.48
N LEU A 114 -12.53 6.26 -5.37
CA LEU A 114 -13.33 5.20 -5.98
C LEU A 114 -13.75 4.14 -4.96
N CYS A 115 -14.94 4.32 -4.37
CA CYS A 115 -15.77 3.18 -3.98
C CYS A 115 -16.32 2.55 -5.27
N ARG A 116 -15.56 1.64 -5.87
CA ARG A 116 -16.13 0.63 -6.75
C ARG A 116 -15.67 -0.73 -6.28
N ALA A 117 -16.63 -1.56 -5.89
CA ALA A 117 -16.42 -2.90 -5.37
C ALA A 117 -15.66 -3.74 -6.40
N GLY A 118 -14.50 -4.26 -6.01
CA GLY A 118 -13.71 -5.22 -6.76
C GLY A 118 -12.86 -6.03 -5.79
N ALA A 119 -13.24 -7.28 -5.55
CA ALA A 119 -12.48 -8.19 -4.71
C ALA A 119 -11.19 -8.60 -5.44
N ALA A 120 -10.05 -8.07 -5.00
CA ALA A 120 -8.76 -8.63 -5.39
C ALA A 120 -8.52 -9.91 -4.56
N ARG A 121 -8.62 -11.07 -5.22
CA ARG A 121 -8.20 -12.37 -4.69
C ARG A 121 -6.74 -12.57 -5.08
N ALA A 122 -5.85 -12.71 -4.10
CA ALA A 122 -4.52 -13.27 -4.32
C ALA A 122 -4.42 -14.58 -3.52
N ALA A 123 -4.28 -15.69 -4.23
CA ALA A 123 -4.21 -17.04 -3.67
C ALA A 123 -2.99 -17.21 -2.76
N GLY A 124 -3.10 -18.12 -1.78
CA GLY A 124 -1.97 -18.57 -0.96
C GLY A 124 -2.33 -18.72 0.51
N HIS A 125 -2.21 -17.65 1.29
CA HIS A 125 -2.61 -17.59 2.71
C HIS A 125 -2.92 -16.13 3.04
N GLN A 126 -4.06 -15.63 2.54
CA GLN A 126 -4.41 -14.21 2.60
C GLN A 126 -5.47 -13.97 3.68
N VAL A 127 -5.07 -13.40 4.82
CA VAL A 127 -6.03 -12.72 5.71
C VAL A 127 -6.40 -11.39 5.04
N SER A 128 -7.37 -11.45 4.14
CA SER A 128 -7.96 -10.25 3.53
C SER A 128 -9.03 -9.69 4.47
N LEU A 129 -8.64 -8.75 5.33
CA LEU A 129 -9.57 -8.02 6.20
C LEU A 129 -10.17 -6.85 5.40
N SER A 130 -11.21 -7.13 4.62
CA SER A 130 -12.03 -6.10 4.00
C SER A 130 -12.99 -5.51 5.04
N ILE A 131 -12.59 -4.40 5.67
CA ILE A 131 -13.47 -3.65 6.59
C ILE A 131 -14.56 -2.97 5.76
N ARG A 132 -15.76 -3.56 5.76
CA ARG A 132 -16.98 -2.87 5.31
C ARG A 132 -17.42 -1.96 6.45
N THR A 133 -17.16 -0.66 6.35
CA THR A 133 -17.91 0.30 7.17
C THR A 133 -19.28 0.51 6.52
N PRO A 134 -20.39 0.33 7.25
CA PRO A 134 -21.68 0.83 6.78
C PRO A 134 -21.56 2.33 6.60
N MET A 135 -22.06 2.83 5.47
CA MET A 135 -22.20 4.28 5.25
C MET A 135 -23.07 4.82 6.39
N CYS A 136 -22.57 5.85 7.09
CA CYS A 136 -23.48 6.86 7.64
C CYS A 136 -23.90 7.76 6.49
#